data_AF-A0A0R3RIR4-F1
#
_entry.id   AF-A0A0R3RIR4-F1
#
_cell.length_a   1.000
_cell.length_b   1.000
_cell.length_c   1.000
_cell.angle_alpha   90.00
_cell.angle_beta   90.00
_cell.angle_gamma   90.00
#
_symmetry.space_group_name_H-M   'P 1'
#
loop_
_entity.id
_entity.type
_entity.pdbx_description
1 polymer ?
#
loop_
_entity_poly.entity_id
_entity_poly.type
_entity_poly.pdbx_seq_one_letter_code
_entity_poly.pdbx_strand_id
1 'polypeptide(L)'
;MFEFIFQHLAPDFTLRKIEDEMPRIFRSLGYPVQLKPSTMQTIGAAHTMPHLLGAITWLIDLIQMVGGILPQDLLLANEEGDGQRRSLSYGYIVRCYKKYCNNPLLGLNMDNYEDENNALFQLIEETEDIAQQEIELDAQIVTLKDEIAELCKDKQLLSNAEMKYLPLTCNFICLLFEYAIVLQENLENEIQRYSQMIVTLKEQLSAKEKQLAAQPMTGEEARALRTRKEELKAQIETANKERQNTELEIDTILSVNFKEASQLRERYRTFIKAFEDVSRTVYGTYDPFFVVLDQHSPNEPNFPEVMNEIEKKLDELSKRINDWVKDLENKLIIINQDTAELRQKKAFLVENLKRVQRQISKMSHDFTLKREDWEDERQKLSLEVDVAQNELDSLHALRNGKLSVHEQLAEARKALQSRQIESDEAKKKIVNEVAVKFSTLVEQWEHLKKCHDQLRNDEKLLREALDKLIDDDN
;
A
#
# COMPACT_ATOMS: atom_id res chain seq x y z
N MET A 1 60.92 17.06 -18.39
CA MET A 1 60.22 15.86 -18.92
C MET A 1 59.16 15.37 -17.95
N PHE A 2 59.52 14.92 -16.74
CA PHE A 2 58.54 14.46 -15.73
C PHE A 2 57.43 15.49 -15.45
N GLU A 3 57.80 16.75 -15.19
CA GLU A 3 56.84 17.84 -14.96
C GLU A 3 55.83 18.00 -16.11
N PHE A 4 56.31 18.06 -17.35
CA PHE A 4 55.46 18.15 -18.54
C PHE A 4 54.48 16.98 -18.65
N ILE A 5 54.94 15.76 -18.38
CA ILE A 5 54.07 14.57 -18.40
C ILE A 5 53.02 14.67 -17.29
N PHE A 6 53.43 15.04 -16.07
CA PHE A 6 52.52 15.11 -14.93
C PHE A 6 51.51 16.27 -15.04
N GLN A 7 51.84 17.36 -15.74
CA GLN A 7 50.89 18.45 -16.02
C GLN A 7 49.67 18.01 -16.83
N HIS A 8 49.73 16.88 -17.55
CA HIS A 8 48.53 16.29 -18.18
C HIS A 8 47.53 15.75 -17.16
N LEU A 9 47.94 15.44 -15.93
CA LEU A 9 47.05 15.07 -14.82
C LEU A 9 46.65 16.28 -13.97
N ALA A 10 47.60 17.19 -13.74
CA ALA A 10 47.41 18.37 -12.90
C ALA A 10 47.97 19.62 -13.61
N PRO A 11 47.14 20.39 -14.33
CA PRO A 11 47.60 21.51 -15.16
C PRO A 11 48.37 22.59 -14.39
N ASP A 12 48.05 22.78 -13.11
CA ASP A 12 48.66 23.80 -12.24
C ASP A 12 49.93 23.31 -11.52
N PHE A 13 50.43 22.11 -11.84
CA PHE A 13 51.59 21.54 -11.16
C PHE A 13 52.90 22.22 -11.58
N THR A 14 53.73 22.56 -10.60
CA THR A 14 55.09 23.08 -10.79
C THR A 14 56.09 22.28 -9.97
N LEU A 15 57.13 21.76 -10.61
CA LEU A 15 58.14 20.91 -9.98
C LEU A 15 59.17 21.75 -9.21
N ARG A 16 59.36 21.48 -7.91
CA ARG A 16 60.37 22.20 -7.10
C ARG A 16 61.64 21.40 -6.90
N LYS A 17 61.52 20.22 -6.29
CA LYS A 17 62.65 19.34 -5.95
C LYS A 17 62.36 17.92 -6.42
N ILE A 18 63.02 17.53 -7.50
CA ILE A 18 62.73 16.26 -8.17
C ILE A 18 63.05 15.05 -7.28
N GLU A 19 64.05 15.17 -6.41
CA GLU A 19 64.53 14.09 -5.54
C GLU A 19 63.52 13.70 -4.46
N ASP A 20 62.73 14.67 -4.00
CA ASP A 20 61.73 14.48 -2.95
C ASP A 20 60.33 14.30 -3.56
N GLU A 21 59.99 15.09 -4.58
CA GLU A 21 58.64 15.14 -5.15
C GLU A 21 58.35 13.94 -6.05
N MET A 22 59.30 13.52 -6.91
CA MET A 22 59.04 12.42 -7.83
C MET A 22 58.76 11.10 -7.08
N PRO A 23 59.59 10.65 -6.12
CA PRO A 23 59.28 9.44 -5.34
C PRO A 23 57.97 9.52 -4.57
N ARG A 24 57.61 10.72 -4.07
CA ARG A 24 56.37 10.95 -3.34
C ARG A 24 55.15 10.85 -4.27
N ILE A 25 55.21 11.47 -5.44
CA ILE A 25 54.13 11.47 -6.43
C ILE A 25 53.87 10.06 -6.94
N PHE A 26 54.92 9.32 -7.34
CA PHE A 26 54.78 7.93 -7.78
C PHE A 26 54.19 7.04 -6.68
N ARG A 27 54.56 7.26 -5.41
CA ARG A 27 53.95 6.54 -4.29
C ARG A 27 52.47 6.89 -4.13
N SER A 28 52.07 8.15 -4.23
CA SER A 28 50.66 8.55 -4.13
C SER A 28 49.80 8.07 -5.28
N LEU A 29 50.37 7.93 -6.47
CA LEU A 29 49.68 7.35 -7.64
C LEU A 29 49.58 5.82 -7.58
N GLY A 30 50.20 5.18 -6.59
CA GLY A 30 50.18 3.72 -6.44
C GLY A 30 51.17 2.98 -7.34
N TYR A 31 52.29 3.62 -7.74
CA TYR A 31 53.32 2.95 -8.52
C TYR A 31 53.89 1.73 -7.77
N PRO A 32 53.92 0.53 -8.39
CA PRO A 32 54.20 -0.72 -7.67
C PRO A 32 55.64 -0.83 -7.14
N VAL A 33 56.60 -0.08 -7.71
CA VAL A 33 58.02 -0.17 -7.33
C VAL A 33 58.44 1.07 -6.53
N GLN A 34 59.02 0.88 -5.35
CA GLN A 34 59.44 2.00 -4.52
C GLN A 34 60.65 2.73 -5.12
N LEU A 35 60.45 3.99 -5.51
CA LEU A 35 61.54 4.90 -5.85
C LEU A 35 62.12 5.49 -4.56
N LYS A 36 63.45 5.42 -4.41
CA LYS A 36 64.17 6.03 -3.28
C LYS A 36 64.77 7.38 -3.72
N PRO A 37 64.90 8.37 -2.83
CA PRO A 37 65.56 9.65 -3.14
C PRO A 37 66.99 9.46 -3.67
N SER A 38 67.72 8.44 -3.20
CA SER A 38 69.05 8.09 -3.71
C SER A 38 69.05 7.73 -5.21
N THR A 39 67.97 7.12 -5.72
CA THR A 39 67.81 6.81 -7.15
C THR A 39 67.68 8.08 -7.99
N MET A 40 67.12 9.14 -7.40
CA MET A 40 66.98 10.46 -8.02
C MET A 40 68.27 11.29 -7.99
N GLN A 41 69.20 10.98 -7.10
CA GLN A 41 70.52 11.64 -7.08
C GLN A 41 71.44 11.14 -8.20
N THR A 42 71.17 9.95 -8.74
CA THR A 42 71.94 9.31 -9.82
C THR A 42 71.12 9.18 -11.10
N ILE A 43 70.36 10.19 -11.48
CA ILE A 43 69.58 10.20 -12.74
C ILE A 43 70.56 10.10 -13.92
N GLY A 44 70.38 9.08 -14.77
CA GLY A 44 71.21 8.87 -15.97
C GLY A 44 72.33 7.83 -15.81
N ALA A 45 72.54 7.28 -14.62
CA ALA A 45 73.46 6.14 -14.45
C ALA A 45 72.88 4.88 -15.11
N ALA A 46 73.75 4.03 -15.68
CA ALA A 46 73.36 2.86 -16.47
C ALA A 46 72.43 1.87 -15.72
N HIS A 47 72.55 1.80 -14.39
CA HIS A 47 71.74 0.90 -13.56
C HIS A 47 70.45 1.54 -13.02
N THR A 48 70.33 2.88 -12.99
CA THR A 48 69.14 3.59 -12.49
C THR A 48 68.22 4.08 -13.60
N MET A 49 68.79 4.41 -14.77
CA MET A 49 68.03 4.91 -15.92
C MET A 49 66.91 3.94 -16.36
N PRO A 50 67.10 2.60 -16.45
CA PRO A 50 66.01 1.69 -16.82
C PRO A 50 64.83 1.74 -15.86
N HIS A 51 65.10 1.87 -14.56
CA HIS A 51 64.07 1.95 -13.52
C HIS A 51 63.27 3.26 -13.60
N LEU A 52 63.96 4.40 -13.81
CA LEU A 52 63.31 5.70 -13.96
C LEU A 52 62.53 5.81 -15.28
N LEU A 53 63.07 5.26 -16.37
CA LEU A 53 62.38 5.22 -17.65
C LEU A 53 61.11 4.36 -17.54
N GLY A 54 61.19 3.19 -16.92
CA GLY A 54 60.02 2.34 -16.67
C GLY A 54 58.95 3.04 -15.82
N ALA A 55 59.34 3.83 -14.81
CA ALA A 55 58.39 4.63 -14.04
C ALA A 55 57.71 5.71 -14.91
N ILE A 56 58.46 6.39 -15.76
CA ILE A 56 57.91 7.42 -16.66
C ILE A 56 57.00 6.81 -17.73
N THR A 57 57.37 5.67 -18.31
CA THR A 57 56.51 4.93 -19.26
C THR A 57 55.20 4.53 -18.57
N TRP A 58 55.27 3.97 -17.36
CA TRP A 58 54.08 3.65 -16.59
C TRP A 58 53.20 4.87 -16.32
N LEU A 59 53.80 6.04 -16.06
CA LEU A 59 53.04 7.28 -15.88
C LEU A 59 52.34 7.71 -17.18
N ILE A 60 52.99 7.56 -18.33
CA ILE A 60 52.38 7.84 -19.64
C ILE A 60 51.21 6.89 -19.88
N ASP A 61 51.37 5.60 -19.61
CA ASP A 61 50.31 4.61 -19.75
C ASP A 61 49.13 4.92 -18.80
N LEU A 62 49.43 5.32 -17.56
CA LEU A 62 48.43 5.76 -16.60
C LEU A 62 47.64 6.97 -17.13
N ILE A 63 48.32 7.95 -17.73
CA ILE A 63 47.67 9.14 -18.29
C ILE A 63 46.76 8.78 -19.46
N GLN A 64 47.22 7.88 -20.35
CA GLN A 64 46.40 7.39 -21.45
C GLN A 64 45.17 6.65 -20.95
N MET A 65 45.34 5.81 -19.91
CA MET A 65 44.25 5.10 -19.27
C MET A 65 43.25 6.07 -18.63
N VAL A 66 43.72 7.03 -17.82
CA VAL A 66 42.86 8.04 -17.17
C VAL A 66 42.16 8.93 -18.18
N GLY A 67 42.84 9.33 -19.26
CA GLY A 67 42.24 10.13 -20.34
C GLY A 67 41.18 9.37 -21.15
N GLY A 68 41.22 8.03 -21.14
CA GLY A 68 40.21 7.18 -21.76
C GLY A 68 39.00 6.88 -20.86
N ILE A 69 39.09 7.14 -19.55
CA ILE A 69 37.99 6.90 -18.61
C ILE A 69 37.07 8.11 -18.62
N LEU A 70 35.83 7.92 -19.07
CA LEU A 70 34.82 8.96 -18.91
C LEU A 70 34.40 9.03 -17.43
N PRO A 71 34.14 10.24 -16.87
CA PRO A 71 33.59 10.39 -15.53
C PRO A 71 32.28 9.60 -15.31
N GLN A 72 31.55 9.34 -16.40
CA GLN A 72 30.33 8.54 -16.41
C GLN A 72 30.63 7.06 -16.16
N ASP A 73 31.71 6.51 -16.72
CA ASP A 73 32.09 5.11 -16.55
C ASP A 73 32.47 4.80 -15.09
N LEU A 74 33.08 5.75 -14.40
CA LEU A 74 33.35 5.67 -12.96
C LEU A 74 32.07 5.61 -12.11
N LEU A 75 30.99 6.26 -12.55
CA LEU A 75 29.69 6.22 -11.89
C LEU A 75 28.90 4.93 -12.22
N LEU A 76 29.15 4.34 -13.38
CA LEU A 76 28.59 3.07 -13.83
C LEU A 76 29.29 1.84 -13.22
N ALA A 77 30.53 2.00 -12.72
CA ALA A 77 31.37 0.89 -12.25
C ALA A 77 30.99 0.28 -10.87
N ASN A 78 29.90 0.73 -10.23
CA ASN A 78 29.47 0.18 -8.95
C ASN A 78 28.61 -1.09 -9.16
N GLU A 79 28.90 -2.18 -8.44
CA GLU A 79 28.28 -3.51 -8.65
C GLU A 79 26.77 -3.58 -8.31
N GLU A 80 26.26 -2.60 -7.58
CA GLU A 80 24.83 -2.45 -7.34
C GLU A 80 24.20 -1.92 -8.64
N GLY A 81 23.39 -2.75 -9.32
CA GLY A 81 22.91 -2.59 -10.70
C GLY A 81 22.00 -1.38 -11.01
N ASP A 82 22.30 -0.22 -10.43
CA ASP A 82 21.61 1.05 -10.59
C ASP A 82 22.56 2.15 -11.11
N GLY A 83 23.72 1.77 -11.66
CA GLY A 83 24.73 2.70 -12.17
C GLY A 83 24.16 3.67 -13.20
N GLN A 84 23.27 3.20 -14.07
CA GLN A 84 22.65 4.03 -15.12
C GLN A 84 21.72 5.10 -14.54
N ARG A 85 20.86 4.75 -13.57
CA ARG A 85 20.00 5.76 -12.92
C ARG A 85 20.82 6.75 -12.10
N ARG A 86 21.91 6.29 -11.48
CA ARG A 86 22.84 7.17 -10.75
C ARG A 86 23.54 8.14 -11.69
N SER A 87 23.97 7.67 -12.87
CA SER A 87 24.57 8.51 -13.92
C SER A 87 23.58 9.55 -14.45
N LEU A 88 22.34 9.15 -14.74
CA LEU A 88 21.27 10.06 -15.17
C LEU A 88 20.95 11.11 -14.10
N SER A 89 20.80 10.68 -12.84
CA SER A 89 20.56 11.57 -11.69
C SER A 89 21.70 12.56 -11.49
N TYR A 90 22.94 12.10 -11.59
CA TYR A 90 24.12 12.96 -11.49
C TYR A 90 24.18 13.96 -12.64
N GLY A 91 23.92 13.50 -13.87
CA GLY A 91 23.84 14.35 -15.06
C GLY A 91 22.81 15.47 -14.90
N TYR A 92 21.62 15.14 -14.39
CA TYR A 92 20.58 16.11 -14.07
C TYR A 92 21.05 17.13 -13.02
N ILE A 93 21.58 16.67 -11.88
CA ILE A 93 22.06 17.56 -10.80
C ILE A 93 23.14 18.52 -11.31
N VAL A 94 24.07 18.03 -12.14
CA VAL A 94 25.14 18.86 -12.72
C VAL A 94 24.57 19.93 -13.66
N ARG A 95 23.55 19.61 -14.46
CA ARG A 95 22.90 20.59 -15.34
C ARG A 95 22.16 21.66 -14.55
N CYS A 96 21.38 21.25 -13.55
CA CYS A 96 20.72 22.18 -12.63
C CYS A 96 21.73 23.07 -11.90
N TYR A 97 22.82 22.50 -11.39
CA TYR A 97 23.86 23.23 -10.70
C TYR A 97 24.58 24.22 -11.63
N LYS A 98 24.89 23.84 -12.87
CA LYS A 98 25.44 24.78 -13.87
C LYS A 98 24.49 25.93 -14.16
N LYS A 99 23.19 25.66 -14.31
CA LYS A 99 22.16 26.69 -14.52
C LYS A 99 22.09 27.65 -13.32
N TYR A 100 22.19 27.12 -12.10
CA TYR A 100 22.29 27.91 -10.86
C TYR A 100 23.57 28.76 -10.80
N CYS A 101 24.75 28.19 -11.08
CA CYS A 101 26.01 28.93 -11.07
C CYS A 101 26.03 30.07 -12.11
N ASN A 102 25.40 29.86 -13.26
CA ASN A 102 25.30 30.87 -14.31
C ASN A 102 24.30 31.99 -13.96
N ASN A 103 23.29 31.71 -13.13
CA ASN A 103 22.33 32.70 -12.66
C ASN A 103 21.89 32.43 -11.21
N PRO A 104 22.63 32.93 -10.21
CA PRO A 104 22.35 32.66 -8.79
C PRO A 104 21.01 33.22 -8.28
N LEU A 105 20.40 34.16 -9.01
CA LEU A 105 19.11 34.76 -8.67
C LEU A 105 17.92 33.84 -9.00
N LEU A 106 18.13 32.76 -9.76
CA LEU A 106 17.10 31.75 -10.04
C LEU A 106 16.61 31.07 -8.75
N GLY A 107 17.43 31.02 -7.70
CA GLY A 107 17.11 30.25 -6.49
C GLY A 107 16.94 28.74 -6.76
N LEU A 108 16.37 28.03 -5.78
CA LEU A 108 16.18 26.57 -5.81
C LEU A 108 14.71 26.18 -6.09
N ASN A 109 13.93 27.05 -6.77
CA ASN A 109 12.55 26.71 -7.11
C ASN A 109 12.51 25.71 -8.28
N MET A 110 11.69 24.67 -8.15
CA MET A 110 11.57 23.58 -9.13
C MET A 110 11.14 24.06 -10.51
N ASP A 111 10.24 25.05 -10.57
CA ASP A 111 9.71 25.61 -11.82
C ASP A 111 10.80 26.24 -12.69
N ASN A 112 11.90 26.72 -12.09
CA ASN A 112 12.99 27.35 -12.83
C ASN A 112 13.89 26.34 -13.56
N TYR A 113 13.72 25.05 -13.28
CA TYR A 113 14.45 23.94 -13.89
C TYR A 113 13.53 23.03 -14.72
N GLU A 114 12.34 23.51 -15.10
CA GLU A 114 11.35 22.74 -15.87
C GLU A 114 11.93 22.13 -17.15
N ASP A 115 12.77 22.85 -17.89
CA ASP A 115 13.43 22.34 -19.10
C ASP A 115 14.27 21.08 -18.81
N GLU A 116 15.01 21.09 -17.70
CA GLU A 116 15.89 19.98 -17.30
C GLU A 116 15.09 18.82 -16.72
N ASN A 117 13.96 19.11 -16.06
CA ASN A 117 13.01 18.11 -15.60
C ASN A 117 12.39 17.38 -16.78
N ASN A 118 11.88 18.12 -17.78
CA ASN A 118 11.27 17.56 -18.97
C ASN A 118 12.28 16.72 -19.78
N ALA A 119 13.53 17.19 -19.90
CA ALA A 119 14.58 16.40 -20.55
C ALA A 119 14.91 15.11 -19.79
N LEU A 120 14.90 15.12 -18.46
CA LEU A 120 15.09 13.92 -17.65
C LEU A 120 13.90 12.95 -17.79
N PHE A 121 12.67 13.47 -17.78
CA PHE A 121 11.46 12.65 -17.95
C PHE A 121 11.44 11.95 -19.31
N GLN A 122 11.75 12.67 -20.40
CA GLN A 122 11.84 12.07 -21.73
C GLN A 122 12.87 10.93 -21.78
N LEU A 123 14.05 11.14 -21.20
CA LEU A 123 15.08 10.10 -21.14
C LEU A 123 14.64 8.87 -20.32
N ILE A 124 13.87 9.07 -19.24
CA ILE A 124 13.35 7.96 -18.44
C ILE A 124 12.28 7.19 -19.25
N GLU A 125 11.34 7.89 -19.87
CA GLU A 125 10.32 7.27 -20.73
C GLU A 125 10.95 6.46 -21.86
N GLU A 126 11.95 7.02 -22.57
CA GLU A 126 12.69 6.31 -23.62
C GLU A 126 13.38 5.04 -23.07
N THR A 127 13.97 5.10 -21.87
CA THR A 127 14.60 3.91 -21.27
C THR A 127 13.60 2.85 -20.84
N GLU A 128 12.41 3.24 -20.38
CA GLU A 128 11.33 2.31 -20.02
C GLU A 128 10.74 1.63 -21.26
N ASP A 129 10.56 2.38 -22.35
CA ASP A 129 10.11 1.84 -23.64
C ASP A 129 11.10 0.82 -24.20
N ILE A 130 12.41 1.11 -24.12
CA ILE A 130 13.46 0.17 -24.54
C ILE A 130 13.42 -1.10 -23.68
N ALA A 131 13.31 -0.96 -22.36
CA ALA A 131 13.23 -2.11 -21.46
C ALA A 131 11.99 -2.98 -21.74
N GLN A 132 10.86 -2.36 -22.07
CA GLN A 132 9.64 -3.08 -22.45
C GLN A 132 9.81 -3.84 -23.78
N GLN A 133 10.51 -3.25 -24.76
CA GLN A 133 10.85 -3.92 -26.02
C GLN A 133 11.80 -5.10 -25.81
N GLU A 134 12.79 -4.97 -24.91
CA GLU A 134 13.69 -6.07 -24.56
C GLU A 134 12.92 -7.27 -23.96
N ILE A 135 11.98 -7.01 -23.05
CA ILE A 135 11.13 -8.06 -22.46
C ILE A 135 10.29 -8.77 -23.53
N GLU A 136 9.73 -8.02 -24.49
CA GLU A 136 8.94 -8.58 -25.59
C GLU A 136 9.82 -9.45 -26.52
N LEU A 137 11.02 -8.97 -26.85
CA LEU A 137 11.97 -9.73 -27.65
C LEU A 137 12.43 -11.00 -26.94
N ASP A 138 12.69 -10.96 -25.63
CA ASP A 138 13.04 -12.13 -24.85
C ASP A 138 11.90 -13.17 -24.84
N ALA A 139 10.65 -12.72 -24.71
CA ALA A 139 9.48 -13.59 -24.83
C ALA A 139 9.40 -14.25 -26.21
N GLN A 140 9.62 -13.49 -27.30
CA GLN A 140 9.65 -14.02 -28.67
C GLN A 140 10.81 -15.00 -28.89
N ILE A 141 11.98 -14.76 -28.29
CA ILE A 141 13.11 -15.68 -28.35
C ILE A 141 12.77 -17.00 -27.66
N VAL A 142 12.08 -16.96 -26.51
CA VAL A 142 11.64 -18.18 -25.82
C VAL A 142 10.64 -18.96 -26.67
N THR A 143 9.63 -18.31 -27.25
CA THR A 143 8.65 -19.01 -28.10
C THR A 143 9.30 -19.63 -29.33
N LEU A 144 10.22 -18.91 -29.99
CA LEU A 144 10.94 -19.44 -31.15
C LEU A 144 11.87 -20.60 -30.78
N LYS A 145 12.49 -20.57 -29.60
CA LYS A 145 13.31 -21.70 -29.11
C LYS A 145 12.45 -22.94 -28.88
N ASP A 146 11.25 -22.79 -28.32
CA ASP A 146 10.32 -23.90 -28.12
C ASP A 146 9.80 -24.46 -29.45
N GLU A 147 9.46 -23.60 -30.42
CA GLU A 147 9.07 -24.01 -31.77
C GLU A 147 10.21 -24.77 -32.48
N ILE A 148 11.45 -24.30 -32.36
CA ILE A 148 12.62 -25.00 -32.91
C ILE A 148 12.80 -26.36 -32.23
N ALA A 149 12.57 -26.47 -30.92
CA ALA A 149 12.70 -27.72 -30.19
C ALA A 149 11.67 -28.76 -30.67
N GLU A 150 10.41 -28.38 -30.85
CA GLU A 150 9.37 -29.26 -31.39
C GLU A 150 9.66 -29.65 -32.84
N LEU A 151 10.06 -28.70 -33.69
CA LEU A 151 10.47 -29.02 -35.07
C LEU A 151 11.68 -29.97 -35.15
N CYS A 152 12.63 -29.85 -34.21
CA CYS A 152 13.76 -30.79 -34.14
C CYS A 152 13.31 -32.20 -33.75
N LYS A 153 12.32 -32.32 -32.86
CA LYS A 153 11.73 -33.59 -32.46
C LYS A 153 10.95 -34.23 -33.61
N ASP A 154 10.14 -33.46 -34.32
CA ASP A 154 9.42 -33.91 -35.50
C ASP A 154 10.37 -34.38 -36.61
N LYS A 155 11.48 -33.65 -36.83
CA LYS A 155 12.52 -34.05 -37.76
C LYS A 155 13.17 -35.39 -37.38
N GLN A 156 13.42 -35.65 -36.10
CA GLN A 156 13.93 -36.95 -35.65
C GLN A 156 12.92 -38.08 -35.87
N LEU A 157 11.63 -37.83 -35.61
CA LEU A 157 10.57 -38.81 -35.88
C LEU A 157 10.45 -39.11 -37.38
N LEU A 158 10.52 -38.08 -38.23
CA LEU A 158 10.50 -38.23 -39.68
C LEU A 158 11.71 -39.01 -40.18
N SER A 159 12.91 -38.71 -39.70
CA SER A 159 14.13 -39.43 -40.09
C SER A 159 14.07 -40.91 -39.68
N ASN A 160 13.52 -41.21 -38.50
CA ASN A 160 13.30 -42.59 -38.05
C ASN A 160 12.26 -43.32 -38.92
N ALA A 161 11.21 -42.62 -39.36
CA ALA A 161 10.23 -43.15 -40.29
C ALA A 161 10.87 -43.41 -41.67
N GLU A 162 11.61 -42.45 -42.22
CA GLU A 162 12.34 -42.60 -43.48
C GLU A 162 13.29 -43.80 -43.45
N MET A 163 14.06 -43.99 -42.36
CA MET A 163 14.95 -45.16 -42.22
C MET A 163 14.20 -46.50 -42.25
N LYS A 164 12.95 -46.52 -41.74
CA LYS A 164 12.10 -47.72 -41.71
C LYS A 164 11.43 -48.00 -43.05
N TYR A 165 11.02 -46.97 -43.78
CA TYR A 165 10.29 -47.11 -45.04
C TYR A 165 11.19 -47.15 -46.28
N LEU A 166 12.44 -46.66 -46.21
CA LEU A 166 13.41 -46.67 -47.31
C LEU A 166 13.73 -48.07 -47.87
N PRO A 167 13.93 -49.13 -47.05
CA PRO A 167 14.13 -50.48 -47.58
C PRO A 167 12.88 -51.02 -48.28
N LEU A 168 11.69 -50.65 -47.78
CA LEU A 168 10.41 -51.06 -48.34
C LEU A 168 10.14 -50.39 -49.69
N THR A 169 10.41 -49.08 -49.79
CA THR A 169 10.27 -48.34 -51.04
C THR A 169 11.32 -48.76 -52.06
N CYS A 170 12.58 -49.01 -51.67
CA CYS A 170 13.57 -49.59 -52.58
C CYS A 170 13.12 -50.94 -53.13
N ASN A 171 12.61 -51.84 -52.29
CA ASN A 171 12.08 -53.14 -52.74
C ASN A 171 10.88 -52.97 -53.68
N PHE A 172 9.95 -52.06 -53.37
CA PHE A 172 8.77 -51.83 -54.20
C PHE A 172 9.14 -51.20 -55.55
N ILE A 173 10.11 -50.29 -55.57
CA ILE A 173 10.64 -49.68 -56.80
C ILE A 173 11.36 -50.73 -57.64
N CYS A 174 12.19 -51.59 -57.04
CA CYS A 174 12.83 -52.70 -57.75
C CYS A 174 11.80 -53.65 -58.37
N LEU A 175 10.75 -54.01 -57.64
CA LEU A 175 9.67 -54.86 -58.14
C LEU A 175 8.88 -54.19 -59.28
N LEU A 176 8.63 -52.88 -59.17
CA LEU A 176 8.00 -52.09 -60.24
C LEU A 176 8.89 -51.98 -61.48
N PHE A 177 10.20 -51.84 -61.31
CA PHE A 177 11.15 -51.84 -62.43
C PHE A 177 11.19 -53.20 -63.13
N GLU A 178 11.24 -54.29 -62.38
CA GLU A 178 11.17 -55.66 -62.95
C GLU A 178 9.84 -55.86 -63.71
N TYR A 179 8.72 -55.46 -63.11
CA TYR A 179 7.41 -55.55 -63.77
C TYR A 179 7.32 -54.68 -65.01
N ALA A 180 7.88 -53.46 -64.98
CA ALA A 180 7.91 -52.54 -66.12
C ALA A 180 8.74 -53.08 -67.28
N ILE A 181 9.89 -53.71 -67.00
CA ILE A 181 10.72 -54.37 -68.02
C ILE A 181 9.95 -55.51 -68.68
N VAL A 182 9.31 -56.39 -67.87
CA VAL A 182 8.50 -57.49 -68.40
C VAL A 182 7.30 -56.99 -69.21
N LEU A 183 6.66 -55.89 -68.76
CA LEU A 183 5.55 -55.28 -69.49
C LEU A 183 6.03 -54.67 -70.81
N GLN A 184 7.20 -54.03 -70.82
CA GLN A 184 7.80 -53.44 -72.01
C GLN A 184 8.19 -54.52 -73.02
N GLU A 185 8.80 -55.62 -72.59
CA GLU A 185 9.08 -56.78 -73.45
C GLU A 185 7.80 -57.39 -74.04
N ASN A 186 6.74 -57.51 -73.24
CA ASN A 186 5.45 -57.97 -73.72
C ASN A 186 4.82 -56.99 -74.73
N LEU A 187 4.89 -55.68 -74.47
CA LEU A 187 4.41 -54.65 -75.39
C LEU A 187 5.20 -54.65 -76.70
N GLU A 188 6.53 -54.79 -76.63
CA GLU A 188 7.39 -54.87 -77.81
C GLU A 188 7.09 -56.12 -78.63
N ASN A 189 6.84 -57.25 -77.98
CA ASN A 189 6.38 -58.48 -78.63
C ASN A 189 5.00 -58.31 -79.29
N GLU A 190 4.06 -57.63 -78.63
CA GLU A 190 2.75 -57.32 -79.23
C GLU A 190 2.87 -56.31 -80.38
N ILE A 191 3.67 -55.25 -80.25
CA ILE A 191 3.98 -54.31 -81.33
C ILE A 191 4.61 -55.06 -82.51
N GLN A 192 5.48 -56.03 -82.25
CA GLN A 192 6.08 -56.85 -83.30
C GLN A 192 5.04 -57.75 -83.98
N ARG A 193 4.11 -58.37 -83.23
CA ARG A 193 2.98 -59.11 -83.80
C ARG A 193 2.05 -58.20 -84.62
N TYR A 194 1.68 -57.04 -84.10
CA TYR A 194 0.82 -56.09 -84.78
C TYR A 194 1.50 -55.47 -86.00
N SER A 195 2.82 -55.23 -85.96
CA SER A 195 3.56 -54.76 -87.14
C SER A 195 3.61 -55.81 -88.24
N GLN A 196 3.80 -57.09 -87.90
CA GLN A 196 3.67 -58.20 -88.87
C GLN A 196 2.25 -58.28 -89.43
N MET A 197 1.23 -58.15 -88.58
CA MET A 197 -0.17 -58.11 -88.98
C MET A 197 -0.49 -56.87 -89.86
N ILE A 198 0.13 -55.72 -89.59
CA ILE A 198 -0.01 -54.51 -90.41
C ILE A 198 0.68 -54.71 -91.76
N VAL A 199 1.81 -55.41 -91.84
CA VAL A 199 2.47 -55.73 -93.12
C VAL A 199 1.58 -56.65 -93.95
N THR A 200 1.02 -57.71 -93.36
CA THR A 200 0.10 -58.61 -94.07
C THR A 200 -1.20 -57.91 -94.45
N LEU A 201 -1.76 -57.08 -93.56
CA LEU A 201 -2.93 -56.25 -93.87
C LEU A 201 -2.61 -55.19 -94.92
N LYS A 202 -1.42 -54.60 -94.95
CA LYS A 202 -0.98 -53.66 -96.01
C LYS A 202 -0.81 -54.36 -97.35
N GLU A 203 -0.34 -55.60 -97.37
CA GLU A 203 -0.34 -56.42 -98.58
C GLU A 203 -1.77 -56.66 -99.07
N GLN A 204 -2.67 -57.03 -98.16
CA GLN A 204 -4.11 -57.18 -98.45
C GLN A 204 -4.78 -55.86 -98.85
N LEU A 205 -4.39 -54.74 -98.22
CA LEU A 205 -4.86 -53.39 -98.54
C LEU A 205 -4.34 -52.98 -99.91
N SER A 206 -3.08 -53.26 -100.26
CA SER A 206 -2.56 -52.99 -101.61
C SER A 206 -3.28 -53.84 -102.67
N ALA A 207 -3.67 -55.07 -102.32
CA ALA A 207 -4.47 -55.94 -103.18
C ALA A 207 -5.91 -55.42 -103.31
N LYS A 208 -6.49 -54.92 -102.21
CA LYS A 208 -7.82 -54.31 -102.16
C LYS A 208 -7.85 -52.91 -102.76
N GLU A 209 -6.80 -52.11 -102.66
CA GLU A 209 -6.58 -50.80 -103.29
C GLU A 209 -6.38 -50.98 -104.79
N LYS A 210 -5.73 -52.05 -105.24
CA LYS A 210 -5.78 -52.44 -106.66
C LYS A 210 -7.21 -52.81 -107.11
N GLN A 211 -8.03 -53.38 -106.22
CA GLN A 211 -9.46 -53.59 -106.47
C GLN A 211 -10.30 -52.32 -106.35
N LEU A 212 -9.91 -51.36 -105.49
CA LEU A 212 -10.61 -50.11 -105.21
C LEU A 212 -10.24 -49.03 -106.23
N ALA A 213 -9.01 -49.01 -106.75
CA ALA A 213 -8.59 -48.19 -107.89
C ALA A 213 -9.30 -48.62 -109.19
N ALA A 214 -9.84 -49.84 -109.23
CA ALA A 214 -10.75 -50.30 -110.27
C ALA A 214 -12.23 -49.87 -110.00
N GLN A 215 -12.52 -49.21 -108.88
CA GLN A 215 -13.84 -48.66 -108.54
C GLN A 215 -13.80 -47.12 -108.45
N PRO A 216 -14.68 -46.40 -109.17
CA PRO A 216 -14.78 -44.96 -109.02
C PRO A 216 -15.55 -44.62 -107.74
N MET A 217 -14.88 -44.00 -106.76
CA MET A 217 -15.53 -43.38 -105.59
C MET A 217 -16.29 -42.13 -106.04
N THR A 218 -17.61 -42.09 -105.87
CA THR A 218 -18.46 -40.95 -106.24
C THR A 218 -18.34 -39.82 -105.21
N GLY A 219 -18.28 -38.58 -105.68
CA GLY A 219 -18.10 -37.37 -104.84
C GLY A 219 -19.24 -37.04 -103.85
N GLU A 220 -20.24 -37.92 -103.74
CA GLU A 220 -21.35 -37.84 -102.79
C GLU A 220 -20.98 -38.50 -101.45
N GLU A 221 -20.27 -39.63 -101.48
CA GLU A 221 -19.78 -40.32 -100.27
C GLU A 221 -18.74 -39.48 -99.54
N ALA A 222 -17.88 -38.75 -100.27
CA ALA A 222 -16.91 -37.83 -99.69
C ALA A 222 -17.56 -36.61 -99.01
N ARG A 223 -18.75 -36.17 -99.44
CA ARG A 223 -19.51 -35.10 -98.79
C ARG A 223 -20.22 -35.61 -97.55
N ALA A 224 -20.86 -36.78 -97.62
CA ALA A 224 -21.49 -37.43 -96.48
C ALA A 224 -20.50 -37.68 -95.33
N LEU A 225 -19.26 -38.08 -95.65
CA LEU A 225 -18.21 -38.27 -94.65
C LEU A 225 -17.78 -36.95 -93.97
N ARG A 226 -17.79 -35.82 -94.69
CA ARG A 226 -17.47 -34.50 -94.13
C ARG A 226 -18.55 -34.01 -93.18
N THR A 227 -19.82 -34.15 -93.55
CA THR A 227 -20.94 -33.78 -92.67
C THR A 227 -20.91 -34.59 -91.38
N ARG A 228 -20.68 -35.91 -91.47
CA ARG A 228 -20.55 -36.79 -90.29
C ARG A 228 -19.34 -36.43 -89.41
N LYS A 229 -18.23 -36.00 -90.03
CA LYS A 229 -17.06 -35.51 -89.30
C LYS A 229 -17.37 -34.21 -88.53
N GLU A 230 -18.11 -33.29 -89.14
CA GLU A 230 -18.54 -32.04 -88.50
C GLU A 230 -19.54 -32.29 -87.37
N GLU A 231 -20.49 -33.21 -87.55
CA GLU A 231 -21.42 -33.67 -86.50
C GLU A 231 -20.68 -34.31 -85.31
N LEU A 232 -19.73 -35.21 -85.57
CA LEU A 232 -18.91 -35.82 -84.51
C LEU A 232 -18.07 -34.78 -83.78
N LYS A 233 -17.53 -33.78 -84.50
CA LYS A 233 -16.78 -32.69 -83.88
C LYS A 233 -17.68 -31.85 -82.97
N ALA A 234 -18.90 -31.54 -83.40
CA ALA A 234 -19.89 -30.83 -82.57
C ALA A 234 -20.32 -31.64 -81.34
N GLN A 235 -20.48 -32.97 -81.45
CA GLN A 235 -20.77 -33.84 -80.31
C GLN A 235 -19.61 -33.87 -79.30
N ILE A 236 -18.36 -33.97 -79.78
CA ILE A 236 -17.17 -33.91 -78.91
C ILE A 236 -17.10 -32.57 -78.18
N GLU A 237 -17.41 -31.46 -78.85
CA GLU A 237 -17.35 -30.13 -78.25
C GLU A 237 -18.46 -29.93 -77.20
N THR A 238 -19.65 -30.49 -77.44
CA THR A 238 -20.74 -30.51 -76.44
C THR A 238 -20.38 -31.35 -75.22
N ALA A 239 -19.86 -32.58 -75.43
CA ALA A 239 -19.44 -33.47 -74.35
C ALA A 239 -18.28 -32.88 -73.52
N ASN A 240 -17.35 -32.16 -74.17
CA ASN A 240 -16.28 -31.46 -73.46
C ASN A 240 -16.81 -30.31 -72.59
N LYS A 241 -17.81 -29.55 -73.06
CA LYS A 241 -18.48 -28.53 -72.24
C LYS A 241 -19.20 -29.13 -71.04
N GLU A 242 -19.91 -30.24 -71.23
CA GLU A 242 -20.58 -30.96 -70.13
C GLU A 242 -19.56 -31.44 -69.09
N ARG A 243 -18.46 -32.06 -69.54
CA ARG A 243 -17.37 -32.48 -68.65
C ARG A 243 -16.82 -31.31 -67.83
N GLN A 244 -16.56 -30.18 -68.48
CA GLN A 244 -16.03 -28.99 -67.81
C GLN A 244 -17.03 -28.41 -66.79
N ASN A 245 -18.33 -28.42 -67.10
CA ASN A 245 -19.37 -28.01 -66.13
C ASN A 245 -19.42 -28.97 -64.93
N THR A 246 -19.34 -30.28 -65.15
CA THR A 246 -19.31 -31.26 -64.05
C THR A 246 -18.05 -31.13 -63.20
N GLU A 247 -16.89 -30.85 -63.80
CA GLU A 247 -15.65 -30.54 -63.06
C GLU A 247 -15.83 -29.31 -62.16
N LEU A 248 -16.43 -28.23 -62.68
CA LEU A 248 -16.71 -27.03 -61.88
C LEU A 248 -17.71 -27.31 -60.75
N GLU A 249 -18.75 -28.11 -60.99
CA GLU A 249 -19.68 -28.54 -59.94
C GLU A 249 -18.98 -29.36 -58.85
N ILE A 250 -18.13 -30.32 -59.23
CA ILE A 250 -17.32 -31.11 -58.28
C ILE A 250 -16.43 -30.20 -57.43
N ASP A 251 -15.74 -29.24 -58.04
CA ASP A 251 -14.89 -28.28 -57.33
C ASP A 251 -15.68 -27.43 -56.34
N THR A 252 -16.89 -26.98 -56.72
CA THR A 252 -17.76 -26.23 -55.80
C THR A 252 -18.23 -27.09 -54.62
N ILE A 253 -18.59 -28.36 -54.87
CA ILE A 253 -19.01 -29.30 -53.82
C ILE A 253 -17.84 -29.61 -52.89
N LEU A 254 -16.64 -29.86 -53.42
CA LEU A 254 -15.44 -30.09 -52.64
C LEU A 254 -15.10 -28.88 -51.75
N SER A 255 -15.23 -27.67 -52.28
CA SER A 255 -15.00 -26.42 -51.53
C SER A 255 -16.00 -26.25 -50.39
N VAL A 256 -17.29 -26.54 -50.61
CA VAL A 256 -18.33 -26.49 -49.56
C VAL A 256 -18.07 -27.58 -48.51
N ASN A 257 -17.83 -28.82 -48.92
CA ASN A 257 -17.55 -29.93 -48.01
C ASN A 257 -16.29 -29.67 -47.15
N PHE A 258 -15.26 -29.06 -47.73
CA PHE A 258 -14.05 -28.69 -46.98
C PHE A 258 -14.36 -27.64 -45.90
N LYS A 259 -15.17 -26.61 -46.23
CA LYS A 259 -15.60 -25.60 -45.26
C LYS A 259 -16.42 -26.22 -44.14
N GLU A 260 -17.39 -27.07 -44.47
CA GLU A 260 -18.24 -27.74 -43.47
C GLU A 260 -17.42 -28.67 -42.56
N ALA A 261 -16.53 -29.48 -43.13
CA ALA A 261 -15.63 -30.34 -42.36
C ALA A 261 -14.71 -29.53 -41.43
N SER A 262 -14.22 -28.37 -41.88
CA SER A 262 -13.42 -27.48 -41.04
C SER A 262 -14.23 -26.90 -39.89
N GLN A 263 -15.47 -26.46 -40.13
CA GLN A 263 -16.36 -25.95 -39.09
C GLN A 263 -16.73 -27.04 -38.07
N LEU A 264 -16.93 -28.28 -38.52
CA LEU A 264 -17.24 -29.40 -37.64
C LEU A 264 -16.07 -29.71 -36.69
N ARG A 265 -14.84 -29.71 -37.21
CA ARG A 265 -13.63 -29.88 -36.38
C ARG A 265 -13.48 -28.78 -35.33
N GLU A 266 -13.77 -27.53 -35.69
CA GLU A 266 -13.70 -26.41 -34.75
C GLU A 266 -14.76 -26.51 -33.65
N ARG A 267 -15.99 -26.88 -34.01
CA ARG A 267 -17.06 -27.14 -33.03
C ARG A 267 -16.71 -28.29 -32.10
N TYR A 268 -16.16 -29.38 -32.63
CA TYR A 268 -15.71 -30.52 -31.85
C TYR A 268 -14.59 -30.14 -30.88
N ARG A 269 -13.60 -29.36 -31.33
CA ARG A 269 -12.52 -28.87 -30.46
C ARG A 269 -13.04 -27.95 -29.34
N THR A 270 -14.00 -27.08 -29.67
CA THR A 270 -14.66 -26.21 -28.68
C THR A 270 -15.45 -27.04 -27.66
N PHE A 271 -16.14 -28.09 -28.13
CA PHE A 271 -16.85 -29.04 -27.28
C PHE A 271 -15.90 -29.79 -26.33
N ILE A 272 -14.77 -30.32 -26.81
CA ILE A 272 -13.78 -31.00 -25.97
C ILE A 272 -13.32 -30.09 -24.84
N LYS A 273 -12.94 -28.84 -25.15
CA LYS A 273 -12.50 -27.87 -24.14
C LYS A 273 -13.58 -27.61 -23.09
N ALA A 274 -14.81 -27.35 -23.53
CA ALA A 274 -15.92 -27.12 -22.61
C ALA A 274 -16.21 -28.35 -21.74
N PHE A 275 -16.12 -29.55 -22.31
CA PHE A 275 -16.30 -30.81 -21.58
C PHE A 275 -15.17 -31.04 -20.57
N GLU A 276 -13.93 -30.73 -20.94
CA GLU A 276 -12.76 -30.80 -20.04
C GLU A 276 -12.88 -29.83 -18.86
N ASP A 277 -13.24 -28.57 -19.13
CA ASP A 277 -13.36 -27.53 -18.10
C ASP A 277 -14.43 -27.89 -17.05
N VAL A 278 -15.59 -28.38 -17.51
CA VAL A 278 -16.67 -28.81 -16.62
C VAL A 278 -16.23 -30.04 -15.83
N SER A 279 -15.59 -31.03 -16.47
CA SER A 279 -15.08 -32.22 -15.80
C SER A 279 -14.04 -31.88 -14.73
N ARG A 280 -13.09 -30.99 -15.05
CA ARG A 280 -12.07 -30.51 -14.10
C ARG A 280 -12.68 -29.80 -12.91
N THR A 281 -13.74 -29.02 -13.12
CA THR A 281 -14.46 -28.33 -12.04
C THR A 281 -15.15 -29.31 -11.08
N VAL A 282 -15.71 -30.40 -11.61
CA VAL A 282 -16.50 -31.38 -10.83
C VAL A 282 -15.63 -32.44 -10.15
N TYR A 283 -14.60 -32.95 -10.85
CA TYR A 283 -13.74 -34.02 -10.35
C TYR A 283 -12.43 -33.51 -9.73
N GLY A 284 -11.98 -32.30 -10.08
CA GLY A 284 -10.73 -31.71 -9.59
C GLY A 284 -9.45 -32.34 -10.17
N THR A 285 -9.57 -33.34 -11.03
CA THR A 285 -8.45 -34.08 -11.64
C THR A 285 -8.59 -34.15 -13.15
N TYR A 286 -7.46 -34.21 -13.86
CA TYR A 286 -7.42 -34.41 -15.30
C TYR A 286 -7.75 -35.87 -15.67
N ASP A 287 -8.75 -36.07 -16.53
CA ASP A 287 -9.10 -37.41 -17.04
C ASP A 287 -8.27 -37.70 -18.31
N PRO A 288 -7.48 -38.80 -18.36
CA PRO A 288 -6.77 -39.22 -19.56
C PRO A 288 -7.67 -39.41 -20.80
N PHE A 289 -8.98 -39.57 -20.61
CA PHE A 289 -9.96 -39.66 -21.70
C PHE A 289 -9.94 -38.45 -22.64
N PHE A 290 -9.62 -37.25 -22.15
CA PHE A 290 -9.53 -36.05 -23.00
C PHE A 290 -8.39 -36.12 -24.01
N VAL A 291 -7.29 -36.81 -23.68
CA VAL A 291 -6.17 -37.05 -24.61
C VAL A 291 -6.61 -37.98 -25.75
N VAL A 292 -7.49 -38.94 -25.46
CA VAL A 292 -8.06 -39.84 -26.48
C VAL A 292 -9.00 -39.07 -27.40
N LEU A 293 -9.80 -38.14 -26.85
CA LEU A 293 -10.71 -37.30 -27.65
C LEU A 293 -9.98 -36.37 -28.61
N ASP A 294 -8.82 -35.84 -28.22
CA ASP A 294 -7.96 -35.00 -29.07
C ASP A 294 -7.30 -35.79 -30.22
N GLN A 295 -7.17 -37.11 -30.09
CA GLN A 295 -6.59 -37.98 -31.11
C GLN A 295 -7.60 -38.42 -32.19
N HIS A 296 -8.91 -38.28 -31.93
CA HIS A 296 -9.96 -38.71 -32.85
C HIS A 296 -10.59 -37.53 -33.60
N SER A 297 -10.74 -37.68 -34.91
CA SER A 297 -11.41 -36.70 -35.78
C SER A 297 -12.87 -37.07 -36.04
N PRO A 298 -13.81 -36.10 -36.07
CA PRO A 298 -15.21 -36.33 -36.44
C PRO A 298 -15.44 -36.97 -37.82
N ASN A 299 -14.43 -36.90 -38.70
CA ASN A 299 -14.48 -37.47 -40.04
C ASN A 299 -14.03 -38.94 -40.10
N GLU A 300 -13.62 -39.54 -38.97
CA GLU A 300 -13.22 -40.94 -38.93
C GLU A 300 -14.43 -41.87 -38.98
N PRO A 301 -14.33 -43.01 -39.70
CA PRO A 301 -15.43 -43.98 -39.79
C PRO A 301 -15.82 -44.59 -38.44
N ASN A 302 -14.91 -44.63 -37.46
CA ASN A 302 -15.14 -45.19 -36.12
C ASN A 302 -15.60 -44.13 -35.09
N PHE A 303 -15.79 -42.87 -35.50
CA PHE A 303 -16.25 -41.79 -34.63
C PHE A 303 -17.59 -42.05 -33.91
N PRO A 304 -18.57 -42.79 -34.48
CA PRO A 304 -19.82 -43.10 -33.77
C PRO A 304 -19.62 -43.91 -32.48
N GLU A 305 -18.59 -44.75 -32.41
CA GLU A 305 -18.26 -45.53 -31.20
C GLU A 305 -17.72 -44.61 -30.09
N VAL A 306 -16.82 -43.69 -30.47
CA VAL A 306 -16.28 -42.64 -29.58
C VAL A 306 -17.41 -41.73 -29.08
N MET A 307 -18.37 -41.37 -29.93
CA MET A 307 -19.54 -40.58 -29.53
C MET A 307 -20.39 -41.26 -28.45
N ASN A 308 -20.60 -42.57 -28.53
CA ASN A 308 -21.32 -43.32 -27.49
C ASN A 308 -20.56 -43.31 -26.15
N GLU A 309 -19.23 -43.37 -26.18
CA GLU A 309 -18.40 -43.23 -24.97
C GLU A 309 -18.46 -41.82 -24.38
N ILE A 310 -18.43 -40.79 -25.23
CA ILE A 310 -18.63 -39.39 -24.82
C ILE A 310 -19.99 -39.23 -24.14
N GLU A 311 -21.08 -39.72 -24.73
CA GLU A 311 -22.42 -39.64 -24.16
C GLU A 311 -22.50 -40.30 -22.79
N LYS A 312 -21.93 -41.49 -22.64
CA LYS A 312 -21.90 -42.19 -21.34
C LYS A 312 -21.17 -41.37 -20.27
N LYS A 313 -20.01 -40.80 -20.61
CA LYS A 313 -19.23 -39.95 -19.71
C LYS A 313 -19.95 -38.63 -19.40
N LEU A 314 -20.63 -38.05 -20.37
CA LEU A 314 -21.45 -36.85 -20.20
C LEU A 314 -22.62 -37.12 -19.24
N ASP A 315 -23.27 -38.28 -19.34
CA ASP A 315 -24.34 -38.69 -18.43
C ASP A 315 -23.85 -38.91 -17.00
N GLU A 316 -22.68 -39.53 -16.82
CA GLU A 316 -22.03 -39.68 -15.52
C GLU A 316 -21.69 -38.32 -14.90
N LEU A 317 -21.10 -37.42 -15.69
CA LEU A 317 -20.79 -36.05 -15.28
C LEU A 317 -22.07 -35.28 -14.91
N SER A 318 -23.11 -35.37 -15.73
CA SER A 318 -24.41 -34.72 -15.52
C SER A 318 -25.06 -35.19 -14.22
N LYS A 319 -25.06 -36.50 -13.94
CA LYS A 319 -25.55 -37.03 -12.65
C LYS A 319 -24.80 -36.45 -11.47
N ARG A 320 -23.46 -36.41 -11.55
CA ARG A 320 -22.62 -35.89 -10.49
C ARG A 320 -22.80 -34.40 -10.25
N ILE A 321 -22.95 -33.62 -11.33
CA ILE A 321 -23.30 -32.19 -11.24
C ILE A 321 -24.63 -32.01 -10.53
N ASN A 322 -25.66 -32.77 -10.92
CA ASN A 322 -26.97 -32.69 -10.28
C ASN A 322 -26.92 -33.06 -8.79
N ASP A 323 -26.13 -34.06 -8.41
CA ASP A 323 -25.96 -34.42 -7.00
C ASP A 323 -25.21 -33.32 -6.22
N TRP A 324 -24.19 -32.72 -6.82
CA TRP A 324 -23.48 -31.60 -6.22
C TRP A 324 -24.37 -30.35 -6.05
N VAL A 325 -25.19 -30.03 -7.05
CA VAL A 325 -26.19 -28.96 -6.99
C VAL A 325 -27.17 -29.22 -5.85
N LYS A 326 -27.71 -30.44 -5.72
CA LYS A 326 -28.60 -30.79 -4.61
C LYS A 326 -27.93 -30.66 -3.24
N ASP A 327 -26.67 -31.06 -3.10
CA ASP A 327 -25.92 -30.90 -1.85
C ASP A 327 -25.74 -29.41 -1.49
N LEU A 328 -25.43 -28.56 -2.48
CA LEU A 328 -25.34 -27.12 -2.29
C LEU A 328 -26.68 -26.48 -1.93
N GLU A 329 -27.77 -26.89 -2.58
CA GLU A 329 -29.12 -26.44 -2.25
C GLU A 329 -29.49 -26.83 -0.82
N ASN A 330 -29.17 -28.06 -0.39
CA ASN A 330 -29.39 -28.51 0.99
C ASN A 330 -28.59 -27.67 2.00
N LYS A 331 -27.30 -27.39 1.73
CA LYS A 331 -26.48 -26.51 2.57
C LYS A 331 -27.04 -25.11 2.62
N LEU A 332 -27.53 -24.58 1.50
CA LEU A 332 -28.15 -23.27 1.44
C LEU A 332 -29.45 -23.21 2.26
N ILE A 333 -30.25 -24.27 2.25
CA ILE A 333 -31.43 -24.39 3.11
C ILE A 333 -31.02 -24.35 4.60
N ILE A 334 -30.00 -25.12 5.01
CA ILE A 334 -29.49 -25.14 6.39
C ILE A 334 -29.00 -23.75 6.81
N ILE A 335 -28.16 -23.10 6.00
CA ILE A 335 -27.64 -21.75 6.28
C ILE A 335 -28.79 -20.74 6.40
N ASN A 336 -29.81 -20.84 5.56
CA ASN A 336 -30.98 -19.96 5.64
C ASN A 336 -31.80 -20.19 6.91
N GLN A 337 -31.93 -21.44 7.36
CA GLN A 337 -32.56 -21.77 8.65
C GLN A 337 -31.77 -21.18 9.81
N ASP A 338 -30.45 -21.39 9.87
CA ASP A 338 -29.57 -20.82 10.89
C ASP A 338 -29.64 -19.29 10.91
N THR A 339 -29.67 -18.67 9.73
CA THR A 339 -29.80 -17.21 9.58
C THR A 339 -31.14 -16.72 10.12
N ALA A 340 -32.23 -17.47 9.88
CA ALA A 340 -33.54 -17.15 10.42
C ALA A 340 -33.57 -17.27 11.95
N GLU A 341 -32.98 -18.31 12.52
CA GLU A 341 -32.84 -18.46 13.98
C GLU A 341 -32.03 -17.33 14.61
N LEU A 342 -30.90 -16.96 14.01
CA LEU A 342 -30.08 -15.83 14.47
C LEU A 342 -30.84 -14.51 14.39
N ARG A 343 -31.64 -14.29 13.34
CA ARG A 343 -32.52 -13.12 13.23
C ARG A 343 -33.55 -13.09 14.36
N GLN A 344 -34.15 -14.22 14.70
CA GLN A 344 -35.10 -14.32 15.82
C GLN A 344 -34.43 -14.04 17.17
N LYS A 345 -33.25 -14.63 17.43
CA LYS A 345 -32.44 -14.37 18.63
C LYS A 345 -32.07 -12.89 18.74
N LYS A 346 -31.65 -12.26 17.64
CA LYS A 346 -31.36 -10.82 17.57
C LYS A 346 -32.60 -9.99 17.91
N ALA A 347 -33.75 -10.30 17.35
CA ALA A 347 -35.00 -9.58 17.63
C ALA A 347 -35.37 -9.66 19.12
N PHE A 348 -35.24 -10.83 19.74
CA PHE A 348 -35.48 -11.02 21.17
C PHE A 348 -34.52 -10.20 22.05
N LEU A 349 -33.22 -10.21 21.73
CA LEU A 349 -32.22 -9.41 22.47
C LEU A 349 -32.48 -7.90 22.34
N VAL A 350 -32.88 -7.43 21.15
CA VAL A 350 -33.25 -6.02 20.94
C VAL A 350 -34.46 -5.62 21.79
N GLU A 351 -35.49 -6.46 21.90
CA GLU A 351 -36.64 -6.15 22.76
C GLU A 351 -36.26 -6.16 24.25
N ASN A 352 -35.39 -7.07 24.67
CA ASN A 352 -34.85 -7.06 26.04
C ASN A 352 -34.04 -5.79 26.33
N LEU A 353 -33.20 -5.35 25.39
CA LEU A 353 -32.46 -4.09 25.50
C LEU A 353 -33.42 -2.90 25.62
N LYS A 354 -34.48 -2.84 24.80
CA LYS A 354 -35.51 -1.80 24.92
C LYS A 354 -36.19 -1.84 26.29
N ARG A 355 -36.48 -3.03 26.85
CA ARG A 355 -37.06 -3.17 28.18
C ARG A 355 -36.13 -2.64 29.27
N VAL A 356 -34.86 -3.00 29.23
CA VAL A 356 -33.84 -2.51 30.18
C VAL A 356 -33.67 -1.00 30.05
N GLN A 357 -33.61 -0.47 28.81
CA GLN A 357 -33.52 0.97 28.57
C GLN A 357 -34.72 1.72 29.14
N ARG A 358 -35.95 1.20 28.97
CA ARG A 358 -37.16 1.76 29.61
C ARG A 358 -37.06 1.74 31.14
N GLN A 359 -36.50 0.68 31.73
CA GLN A 359 -36.28 0.62 33.19
C GLN A 359 -35.25 1.65 33.67
N ILE A 360 -34.14 1.81 32.95
CA ILE A 360 -33.12 2.83 33.24
C ILE A 360 -33.73 4.22 33.14
N SER A 361 -34.52 4.52 32.10
CA SER A 361 -35.19 5.80 31.96
C SER A 361 -36.16 6.08 33.12
N LYS A 362 -36.91 5.07 33.58
CA LYS A 362 -37.78 5.20 34.76
C LYS A 362 -36.99 5.49 36.03
N MET A 363 -35.96 4.67 36.31
CA MET A 363 -35.09 4.88 37.48
C MET A 363 -34.43 6.26 37.45
N SER A 364 -33.93 6.69 36.29
CA SER A 364 -33.33 8.02 36.13
C SER A 364 -34.33 9.13 36.43
N HIS A 365 -35.59 8.99 36.00
CA HIS A 365 -36.63 9.97 36.30
C HIS A 365 -36.97 9.99 37.79
N ASP A 366 -37.11 8.82 38.42
CA ASP A 366 -37.33 8.71 39.87
C ASP A 366 -36.18 9.33 40.67
N PHE A 367 -34.93 9.15 40.21
CA PHE A 367 -33.76 9.78 40.82
C PHE A 367 -33.76 11.30 40.65
N THR A 368 -34.17 11.83 39.49
CA THR A 368 -34.28 13.29 39.30
C THR A 368 -35.34 13.90 40.19
N LEU A 369 -36.52 13.27 40.31
CA LEU A 369 -37.58 13.72 41.21
C LEU A 369 -37.12 13.73 42.66
N LYS A 370 -36.52 12.63 43.13
CA LYS A 370 -35.95 12.58 44.48
C LYS A 370 -34.92 13.68 44.70
N ARG A 371 -34.04 13.94 43.73
CA ARG A 371 -33.03 14.98 43.84
C ARG A 371 -33.66 16.37 43.97
N GLU A 372 -34.71 16.66 43.23
CA GLU A 372 -35.49 17.90 43.36
C GLU A 372 -36.12 17.98 44.75
N ASP A 373 -36.77 16.92 45.24
CA ASP A 373 -37.33 16.85 46.61
C ASP A 373 -36.26 17.14 47.68
N TRP A 374 -35.06 16.53 47.55
CA TRP A 374 -33.93 16.76 48.48
C TRP A 374 -33.41 18.20 48.41
N GLU A 375 -33.43 18.82 47.24
CA GLU A 375 -32.98 20.20 47.05
C GLU A 375 -33.97 21.19 47.65
N ASP A 376 -35.27 20.95 47.48
CA ASP A 376 -36.35 21.71 48.12
C ASP A 376 -36.29 21.57 49.65
N GLU A 377 -36.12 20.35 50.18
CA GLU A 377 -35.94 20.14 51.62
C GLU A 377 -34.69 20.85 52.16
N ARG A 378 -33.58 20.80 51.41
CA ARG A 378 -32.35 21.51 51.79
C ARG A 378 -32.57 23.03 51.81
N GLN A 379 -33.25 23.59 50.83
CA GLN A 379 -33.57 25.02 50.79
C GLN A 379 -34.46 25.41 51.98
N LYS A 380 -35.47 24.60 52.28
CA LYS A 380 -36.34 24.80 53.44
C LYS A 380 -35.56 24.78 54.75
N LEU A 381 -34.69 23.78 54.95
CA LEU A 381 -33.84 23.70 56.15
C LEU A 381 -32.86 24.88 56.23
N SER A 382 -32.29 25.33 55.11
CA SER A 382 -31.44 26.52 55.07
C SER A 382 -32.20 27.76 55.54
N LEU A 383 -33.44 27.96 55.06
CA LEU A 383 -34.29 29.05 55.49
C LEU A 383 -34.62 28.96 56.99
N GLU A 384 -34.92 27.77 57.51
CA GLU A 384 -35.16 27.56 58.94
C GLU A 384 -33.92 27.89 59.79
N VAL A 385 -32.73 27.52 59.32
CA VAL A 385 -31.46 27.89 59.96
C VAL A 385 -31.23 29.40 59.93
N ASP A 386 -31.47 30.06 58.80
CA ASP A 386 -31.33 31.52 58.67
C ASP A 386 -32.31 32.26 59.60
N VAL A 387 -33.55 31.76 59.73
CA VAL A 387 -34.54 32.30 60.68
C VAL A 387 -34.05 32.11 62.12
N ALA A 388 -33.61 30.91 62.49
CA ALA A 388 -33.09 30.63 63.83
C ALA A 388 -31.85 31.49 64.16
N GLN A 389 -30.98 31.73 63.17
CA GLN A 389 -29.80 32.59 63.33
C GLN A 389 -30.20 34.06 63.52
N ASN A 390 -31.17 34.56 62.76
CA ASN A 390 -31.72 35.91 62.95
C ASN A 390 -32.37 36.08 64.34
N GLU A 391 -33.11 35.07 64.80
CA GLU A 391 -33.68 35.05 66.15
C GLU A 391 -32.57 35.07 67.21
N LEU A 392 -31.53 34.27 67.05
CA LEU A 392 -30.38 34.24 67.95
C LEU A 392 -29.67 35.60 68.00
N ASP A 393 -29.45 36.24 66.86
CA ASP A 393 -28.85 37.57 66.77
C ASP A 393 -29.73 38.63 67.46
N SER A 394 -31.05 38.55 67.30
CA SER A 394 -32.00 39.42 68.00
C SER A 394 -31.95 39.25 69.53
N LEU A 395 -31.80 38.01 70.01
CA LEU A 395 -31.65 37.70 71.43
C LEU A 395 -30.29 38.17 71.96
N HIS A 396 -29.22 38.05 71.18
CA HIS A 396 -27.92 38.61 71.53
C HIS A 396 -27.97 40.14 71.63
N ALA A 397 -28.64 40.82 70.70
CA ALA A 397 -28.86 42.26 70.76
C ALA A 397 -29.63 42.66 72.02
N LEU A 398 -30.70 41.92 72.36
CA LEU A 398 -31.47 42.16 73.58
C LEU A 398 -30.66 41.91 74.86
N ARG A 399 -29.84 40.85 74.88
CA ARG A 399 -28.93 40.53 75.99
C ARG A 399 -27.88 41.64 76.17
N ASN A 400 -27.26 42.10 75.09
CA ASN A 400 -26.28 43.18 75.12
C ASN A 400 -26.90 44.50 75.59
N GLY A 401 -28.14 44.80 75.16
CA GLY A 401 -28.92 45.93 75.68
C GLY A 401 -29.17 45.83 77.18
N LYS A 402 -29.55 44.65 77.69
CA LYS A 402 -29.71 44.42 79.15
C LYS A 402 -28.40 44.53 79.92
N LEU A 403 -27.29 44.04 79.37
CA LEU A 403 -25.95 44.19 79.95
C LEU A 403 -25.56 45.66 80.07
N SER A 404 -25.80 46.46 79.03
CA SER A 404 -25.59 47.91 79.04
C SER A 404 -26.42 48.61 80.12
N VAL A 405 -27.70 48.27 80.25
CA VAL A 405 -28.56 48.78 81.34
C VAL A 405 -28.04 48.36 82.71
N HIS A 406 -27.55 47.13 82.86
CA HIS A 406 -26.99 46.64 84.12
C HIS A 406 -25.67 47.33 84.48
N GLU A 407 -24.84 47.65 83.50
CA GLU A 407 -23.60 48.41 83.65
C GLU A 407 -23.89 49.85 84.08
N GLN A 408 -24.83 50.52 83.41
CA GLN A 408 -25.33 51.85 83.81
C GLN A 408 -25.91 51.85 85.25
N LEU A 409 -26.63 50.78 85.63
CA LEU A 409 -27.17 50.65 86.98
C LEU A 409 -26.09 50.39 88.04
N ALA A 410 -25.02 49.68 87.68
CA ALA A 410 -23.86 49.47 88.54
C ALA A 410 -23.09 50.79 88.74
N GLU A 411 -22.89 51.58 87.69
CA GLU A 411 -22.30 52.92 87.79
C GLU A 411 -23.15 53.86 88.65
N ALA A 412 -24.48 53.88 88.46
CA ALA A 412 -25.40 54.66 89.27
C ALA A 412 -25.35 54.25 90.76
N ARG A 413 -25.25 52.95 91.06
CA ARG A 413 -25.07 52.46 92.44
C ARG A 413 -23.73 52.89 93.05
N LYS A 414 -22.65 52.87 92.27
CA LYS A 414 -21.32 53.30 92.72
C LYS A 414 -21.30 54.81 93.01
N ALA A 415 -21.96 55.61 92.17
CA ALA A 415 -22.13 57.06 92.39
C ALA A 415 -23.02 57.37 93.62
N LEU A 416 -24.02 56.54 93.90
CA LEU A 416 -24.83 56.67 95.11
C LEU A 416 -24.01 56.34 96.36
N GLN A 417 -23.22 55.26 96.33
CA GLN A 417 -22.33 54.90 97.44
C GLN A 417 -21.28 55.99 97.71
N SER A 418 -20.68 56.58 96.68
CA SER A 418 -19.71 57.67 96.88
C SER A 418 -20.35 58.91 97.52
N ARG A 419 -21.56 59.31 97.09
CA ARG A 419 -22.31 60.39 97.74
C ARG A 419 -22.68 60.08 99.19
N GLN A 420 -22.95 58.82 99.50
CA GLN A 420 -23.29 58.41 100.87
C GLN A 420 -22.07 58.48 101.79
N ILE A 421 -20.89 58.09 101.31
CA ILE A 421 -19.61 58.26 102.01
C ILE A 421 -19.33 59.75 102.25
N GLU A 422 -19.51 60.60 101.23
CA GLU A 422 -19.36 62.07 101.39
C GLU A 422 -20.32 62.65 102.43
N SER A 423 -21.57 62.17 102.48
CA SER A 423 -22.56 62.61 103.47
C SER A 423 -22.19 62.19 104.90
N ASP A 424 -21.67 60.98 105.09
CA ASP A 424 -21.24 60.49 106.38
C ASP A 424 -19.94 61.18 106.87
N GLU A 425 -19.03 61.54 105.96
CA GLU A 425 -17.87 62.38 106.27
C GLU A 425 -18.29 63.81 106.66
N ALA A 426 -19.25 64.40 105.95
CA ALA A 426 -19.81 65.70 106.32
C ALA A 426 -20.47 65.66 107.71
N LYS A 427 -21.21 64.60 108.04
CA LYS A 427 -21.76 64.39 109.39
C LYS A 427 -20.68 64.30 110.45
N LYS A 428 -19.61 63.51 110.21
CA LYS A 428 -18.48 63.42 111.16
C LYS A 428 -17.81 64.77 111.40
N LYS A 429 -17.68 65.60 110.36
CA LYS A 429 -17.09 66.94 110.47
C LYS A 429 -17.94 67.87 111.34
N ILE A 430 -19.27 67.84 111.17
CA ILE A 430 -20.21 68.60 112.01
C ILE A 430 -20.16 68.12 113.46
N VAL A 431 -20.14 66.80 113.70
CA VAL A 431 -20.06 66.25 115.06
C VAL A 431 -18.77 66.67 115.76
N ASN A 432 -17.63 66.68 115.06
CA ASN A 432 -16.37 67.17 115.61
C ASN A 432 -16.40 68.67 115.93
N GLU A 433 -16.97 69.52 115.06
CA GLU A 433 -17.13 70.94 115.35
C GLU A 433 -18.00 71.19 116.60
N VAL A 434 -19.08 70.42 116.76
CA VAL A 434 -19.96 70.51 117.94
C VAL A 434 -19.22 70.06 119.19
N ALA A 435 -18.45 68.97 119.14
CA ALA A 435 -17.67 68.47 120.28
C ALA A 435 -16.59 69.47 120.75
N VAL A 436 -15.92 70.15 119.81
CA VAL A 436 -14.94 71.21 120.13
C VAL A 436 -15.63 72.40 120.80
N LYS A 437 -16.76 72.88 120.26
CA LYS A 437 -17.54 73.98 120.87
C LYS A 437 -18.07 73.61 122.26
N PHE A 438 -18.49 72.37 122.45
CA PHE A 438 -18.97 71.88 123.75
C PHE A 438 -17.84 71.84 124.78
N SER A 439 -16.64 71.40 124.38
CA SER A 439 -15.47 71.38 125.26
C SER A 439 -15.07 72.78 125.73
N THR A 440 -15.07 73.77 124.82
CA THR A 440 -14.82 75.17 125.18
C THR A 440 -15.88 75.76 126.13
N LEU A 441 -17.13 75.33 126.01
CA LEU A 441 -18.22 75.76 126.90
C LEU A 441 -18.07 75.17 128.30
N VAL A 442 -17.61 73.92 128.41
CA VAL A 442 -17.33 73.26 129.69
C VAL A 442 -16.16 73.93 130.41
N GLU A 443 -15.09 74.29 129.70
CA GLU A 443 -13.97 75.05 130.28
C GLU A 443 -14.40 76.43 130.80
N GLN A 444 -15.24 77.14 130.03
CA GLN A 444 -15.82 78.41 130.46
C GLN A 444 -16.72 78.26 131.69
N TRP A 445 -17.49 77.18 131.78
CA TRP A 445 -18.35 76.87 132.92
C TRP A 445 -17.55 76.56 134.20
N GLU A 446 -16.47 75.78 134.11
CA GLU A 446 -15.57 75.52 135.24
C GLU A 446 -14.88 76.80 135.73
N HIS A 447 -14.50 77.70 134.82
CA HIS A 447 -13.95 79.00 135.19
C HIS A 447 -14.98 79.87 135.93
N LEU A 448 -16.24 79.87 135.48
CA LEU A 448 -17.34 80.58 136.14
C LEU A 448 -17.61 80.03 137.55
N LYS A 449 -17.52 78.71 137.72
CA LYS A 449 -17.70 78.05 139.01
C LYS A 449 -16.60 78.41 140.00
N LYS A 450 -15.34 78.48 139.55
CA LYS A 450 -14.22 78.98 140.38
C LYS A 450 -14.40 80.43 140.81
N CYS A 451 -14.87 81.30 139.90
CA CYS A 451 -15.18 82.70 140.26
C CYS A 451 -16.33 82.80 141.29
N HIS A 452 -17.35 81.94 141.17
CA HIS A 452 -18.44 81.90 142.15
C HIS A 452 -17.95 81.44 143.53
N ASP A 453 -17.12 80.41 143.60
CA ASP A 453 -16.59 79.90 144.86
C ASP A 453 -15.67 80.94 145.56
N GLN A 454 -14.92 81.74 144.79
CA GLN A 454 -14.17 82.89 145.31
C GLN A 454 -15.10 83.98 145.88
N LEU A 455 -16.13 84.38 145.12
CA LEU A 455 -17.15 85.35 145.58
C LEU A 455 -17.86 84.92 146.87
N ARG A 456 -18.09 83.62 147.03
CA ARG A 456 -18.75 83.06 148.22
C ARG A 456 -17.84 83.04 149.44
N ASN A 457 -16.53 82.86 149.25
CA ASN A 457 -15.55 83.00 150.32
C ASN A 457 -15.39 84.46 150.75
N ASP A 458 -15.38 85.39 149.80
CA ASP A 458 -15.33 86.82 150.09
C ASP A 458 -16.60 87.31 150.82
N GLU A 459 -17.79 86.79 150.46
CA GLU A 459 -19.04 87.04 151.19
C GLU A 459 -18.98 86.51 152.64
N LYS A 460 -18.36 85.33 152.85
CA LYS A 460 -18.19 84.73 154.18
C LYS A 460 -17.26 85.55 155.06
N LEU A 461 -16.14 86.01 154.51
CA LEU A 461 -15.18 86.88 155.20
C LEU A 461 -15.81 88.25 155.55
N LEU A 462 -16.66 88.79 154.67
CA LEU A 462 -17.40 90.03 154.94
C LEU A 462 -18.46 89.85 156.02
N ARG A 463 -19.15 88.71 156.09
CA ARG A 463 -20.10 88.42 157.20
C ARG A 463 -19.39 88.18 158.53
N GLU A 464 -18.24 87.51 158.55
CA GLU A 464 -17.42 87.35 159.77
C GLU A 464 -16.80 88.67 160.25
N ALA A 465 -16.55 89.63 159.36
CA ALA A 465 -16.16 90.99 159.72
C ALA A 465 -17.34 91.85 160.24
N LEU A 466 -18.56 91.59 159.74
CA LEU A 466 -19.77 92.29 160.18
C LEU A 466 -20.26 91.81 161.55
N ASP A 467 -20.19 90.50 161.81
CA ASP A 467 -20.60 89.91 163.09
C ASP A 467 -19.64 90.30 164.24
N LYS A 468 -18.38 90.66 163.94
CA LYS A 468 -17.43 91.24 164.91
C LYS A 468 -17.71 92.71 165.27
N LEU A 469 -18.59 93.40 164.54
CA LEU A 469 -19.00 94.78 164.82
C LEU A 469 -20.27 94.85 165.67
N ILE A 470 -20.90 93.71 165.97
CA ILE A 470 -22.12 93.62 166.76
C ILE A 470 -21.84 93.39 168.27
N ASP A 471 -20.59 93.07 168.66
CA ASP A 471 -20.32 92.58 170.03
C ASP A 471 -19.28 93.36 170.88
N ASP A 472 -18.75 94.50 170.44
CA ASP A 472 -17.90 95.36 171.31
C ASP A 472 -18.34 96.84 171.26
N ASP A 473 -18.65 97.37 172.45
CA ASP A 473 -18.81 98.78 172.86
C ASP A 473 -20.15 99.48 172.53
N ASN A 474 -21.02 99.84 173.50
CA ASN A 474 -20.77 100.25 174.90
C ASN A 474 -19.85 101.47 175.03
#